data_AF-A0AAU7QX95-F1
#
_entry.id   AF-A0AAU7QX95-F1
#
_cell.length_a   1.000
_cell.length_b   1.000
_cell.length_c   1.000
_cell.angle_alpha   90.00
_cell.angle_beta   90.00
_cell.angle_gamma   90.00
#
_symmetry.space_group_name_H-M   'P 1'
#
loop_
_entity.id
_entity.type
_entity.pdbx_description
1 polymer ?
#
loop_
_entity_poly.entity_id
_entity_poly.type
_entity_poly.pdbx_seq_one_letter_code
_entity_poly.pdbx_strand_id
1 'polypeptide(L)'
;MTTTATVLLVFGRGVVAGDDGYRLTAESVARTEAAVAYVRAHAEAFRRTPGARVVFTGGWPHGLLGAAEFTAQRPLGLVSHPWHLPRVRLLAARVLGLSGPALADVPVTAPDPVPVRRERAARAFSRIGFLGVRTPEASLRRERALTRAADRIGRLTPRR
;
A
#
# COMPACT_ATOMS: atom_id res chain seq x y z
N MET A 1 21.31 10.96 -2.38
CA MET A 1 21.10 10.04 -1.23
C MET A 1 19.60 9.84 -1.07
N THR A 2 19.13 8.60 -1.02
CA THR A 2 17.71 8.29 -0.84
C THR A 2 17.34 8.49 0.63
N THR A 3 16.38 9.37 0.91
CA THR A 3 15.96 9.65 2.29
C THR A 3 15.16 8.48 2.87
N THR A 4 15.47 8.06 4.10
CA THR A 4 14.75 6.99 4.81
C THR A 4 13.37 7.46 5.27
N ALA A 5 12.32 6.69 4.97
CA ALA A 5 10.98 6.95 5.49
C ALA A 5 10.82 6.38 6.89
N THR A 6 10.58 7.21 7.89
CA THR A 6 10.38 6.76 9.29
C THR A 6 8.92 6.75 9.72
N VAL A 7 8.01 7.16 8.84
CA VAL A 7 6.57 6.95 8.96
C VAL A 7 6.15 6.03 7.83
N LEU A 8 5.67 4.83 8.18
CA LEU A 8 5.23 3.83 7.22
C LEU A 8 3.70 3.72 7.23
N LEU A 9 3.12 3.62 6.03
CA LEU A 9 1.73 3.32 5.80
C LEU A 9 1.62 1.94 5.14
N VAL A 10 1.09 0.98 5.89
CA VAL A 10 0.99 -0.43 5.50
C VAL A 10 -0.43 -0.73 5.00
N PHE A 11 -0.53 -1.06 3.71
CA PHE A 11 -1.81 -1.24 3.02
C PHE A 11 -2.35 -2.67 3.15
N GLY A 12 -3.16 -2.97 4.16
CA GLY A 12 -3.74 -4.31 4.35
C GLY A 12 -5.25 -4.35 4.12
N ARG A 13 -5.80 -5.55 3.93
CA ARG A 13 -7.25 -5.82 4.11
C ARG A 13 -7.61 -6.11 5.58
N GLY A 14 -6.64 -6.00 6.49
CA GLY A 14 -6.82 -6.29 7.90
C GLY A 14 -6.85 -7.78 8.21
N VAL A 15 -7.43 -8.08 9.37
CA VAL A 15 -7.71 -9.45 9.82
C VAL A 15 -9.00 -9.95 9.19
N VAL A 16 -9.01 -11.21 8.78
CA VAL A 16 -10.21 -11.93 8.35
C VAL A 16 -10.73 -12.71 9.55
N ALA A 17 -12.01 -12.56 9.87
CA ALA A 17 -12.69 -13.40 10.84
C ALA A 17 -13.04 -14.75 10.21
N GLY A 18 -12.77 -15.84 10.92
CA GLY A 18 -13.27 -17.18 10.66
C GLY A 18 -13.73 -17.83 11.96
N ASP A 19 -14.17 -19.08 11.87
CA ASP A 19 -14.74 -19.80 13.02
C ASP A 19 -13.73 -19.96 14.17
N ASP A 20 -12.43 -20.02 13.85
CA ASP A 20 -11.32 -20.11 14.82
C ASP A 20 -10.74 -18.72 15.22
N GLY A 21 -11.44 -17.63 14.93
CA GLY A 21 -11.04 -16.27 15.29
C GLY A 21 -10.43 -15.46 14.14
N TYR A 22 -9.49 -14.57 14.46
CA TYR A 22 -8.95 -13.58 13.52
C TYR A 22 -7.61 -14.03 12.93
N ARG A 23 -7.51 -14.06 11.60
CA ARG A 23 -6.27 -14.39 10.88
C ARG A 23 -5.89 -13.34 9.86
N LEU A 24 -4.60 -13.10 9.69
CA LEU A 24 -4.11 -12.31 8.57
C LEU A 24 -4.19 -13.12 7.28
N THR A 25 -4.47 -12.44 6.16
CA THR A 25 -4.30 -13.05 4.84
C THR A 25 -2.81 -13.15 4.51
N ALA A 26 -2.43 -14.06 3.60
CA ALA A 26 -1.04 -14.20 3.16
C ALA A 26 -0.46 -12.86 2.67
N GLU A 27 -1.25 -12.04 1.97
CA GLU A 27 -0.79 -10.72 1.52
C GLU A 27 -0.64 -9.72 2.68
N SER A 28 -1.43 -9.87 3.76
CA SER A 28 -1.34 -9.01 4.94
C SER A 28 -0.13 -9.39 5.81
N VAL A 29 0.18 -10.70 5.89
CA VAL A 29 1.42 -11.21 6.48
C VAL A 29 2.63 -10.65 5.73
N ALA A 30 2.68 -10.81 4.41
CA ALA A 30 3.82 -10.38 3.61
C ALA A 30 4.10 -8.87 3.71
N ARG A 31 3.05 -8.03 3.82
CA ARG A 31 3.22 -6.58 4.07
C ARG A 31 3.70 -6.27 5.48
N THR A 32 3.26 -7.02 6.47
CA THR A 32 3.74 -6.88 7.85
C THR A 32 5.22 -7.27 7.95
N GLU A 33 5.60 -8.37 7.31
CA GLU A 33 7.00 -8.80 7.22
C GLU A 33 7.87 -7.76 6.51
N ALA A 34 7.39 -7.17 5.41
CA ALA A 34 8.11 -6.11 4.72
C ALA A 34 8.30 -4.86 5.59
N ALA A 35 7.27 -4.45 6.34
CA ALA A 35 7.39 -3.36 7.31
C ALA A 35 8.42 -3.69 8.40
N VAL A 36 8.39 -4.90 8.95
CA VAL A 36 9.37 -5.35 9.96
C VAL A 36 10.79 -5.36 9.39
N ALA A 37 10.98 -5.90 8.19
CA ALA A 37 12.28 -5.95 7.52
C ALA A 37 12.83 -4.53 7.27
N TYR A 38 11.98 -3.62 6.78
CA TYR A 38 12.36 -2.22 6.55
C TYR A 38 12.76 -1.52 7.86
N VAL A 39 11.95 -1.65 8.92
CA VAL A 39 12.27 -1.05 10.24
C VAL A 39 13.58 -1.61 10.78
N ARG A 40 13.83 -2.92 10.65
CA ARG A 40 15.09 -3.55 11.08
C ARG A 40 16.29 -3.01 10.31
N ALA A 41 16.19 -2.92 8.99
CA ALA A 41 17.24 -2.38 8.13
C ALA A 41 17.55 -0.90 8.41
N HIS A 42 16.58 -0.15 8.95
CA HIS A 42 16.68 1.28 9.21
C HIS A 42 16.51 1.65 10.70
N ALA A 43 16.81 0.72 11.61
CA ALA A 43 16.46 0.83 13.03
C ALA A 43 17.04 2.11 13.69
N GLU A 44 18.25 2.50 13.29
CA GLU A 44 18.91 3.71 13.76
C GLU A 44 18.14 4.99 13.40
N ALA A 45 17.64 5.09 12.16
CA ALA A 45 16.84 6.23 11.71
C ALA A 45 15.49 6.30 12.43
N PHE A 46 14.85 5.14 12.66
CA PHE A 46 13.60 5.06 13.44
C PHE A 46 13.79 5.49 14.90
N ARG A 47 14.89 5.06 15.55
CA ARG A 47 15.19 5.46 16.94
C ARG A 47 15.44 6.96 17.10
N ARG A 48 16.10 7.59 16.12
CA ARG A 48 16.46 9.01 16.19
C ARG A 48 15.37 9.98 15.77
N THR A 49 14.33 9.50 15.08
CA THR A 49 13.31 10.40 14.52
C THR A 49 12.10 10.51 15.46
N PRO A 50 11.84 11.69 16.05
CA PRO A 50 10.60 11.91 16.78
C PRO A 50 9.39 11.70 15.87
N GLY A 51 8.41 10.93 16.36
CA GLY A 51 7.19 10.62 15.61
C GLY A 51 7.33 9.51 14.57
N ALA A 52 8.45 8.78 14.54
CA ALA A 52 8.57 7.56 13.74
C ALA A 52 7.50 6.54 14.14
N ARG A 53 6.80 5.95 13.16
CA ARG A 53 5.69 5.03 13.42
C ARG A 53 5.34 4.18 12.21
N VAL A 54 4.65 3.06 12.46
CA VAL A 54 4.06 2.21 11.44
C VAL A 54 2.54 2.25 11.61
N VAL A 55 1.85 2.63 10.53
CA VAL A 55 0.39 2.78 10.49
C VAL A 55 -0.20 1.73 9.57
N PHE A 56 -1.08 0.88 10.08
CA PHE A 56 -1.80 -0.11 9.28
C PHE A 56 -3.16 0.45 8.85
N THR A 57 -3.43 0.50 7.54
CA THR A 57 -4.70 1.07 7.02
C THR A 57 -5.86 0.07 7.01
N GLY A 58 -5.60 -1.20 7.29
CA GLY A 58 -6.54 -2.30 7.12
C GLY A 58 -7.34 -2.71 8.36
N GLY A 59 -7.08 -2.14 9.53
CA GLY A 59 -7.80 -2.47 10.75
C GLY A 59 -7.99 -1.22 11.59
N TRP A 60 -9.25 -0.88 11.85
CA TRP A 60 -9.76 0.24 12.65
C TRP A 60 -9.98 1.60 11.94
N PRO A 61 -11.04 2.33 12.34
CA PRO A 61 -11.50 3.53 11.65
C PRO A 61 -10.67 4.74 12.08
N HIS A 62 -10.11 5.42 11.07
CA HIS A 62 -9.74 6.84 11.04
C HIS A 62 -8.61 7.33 11.97
N GLY A 63 -7.58 7.95 11.38
CA GLY A 63 -6.86 9.06 12.03
C GLY A 63 -5.35 8.97 12.28
N LEU A 64 -4.64 7.93 11.84
CA LEU A 64 -3.26 7.69 12.32
C LEU A 64 -2.13 8.46 11.61
N LEU A 65 -2.40 9.17 10.50
CA LEU A 65 -1.35 9.95 9.84
C LEU A 65 -0.99 11.26 10.58
N GLY A 66 -1.78 11.68 11.57
CA GLY A 66 -1.53 12.86 12.42
C GLY A 66 -1.24 14.16 11.64
N ALA A 67 -0.81 15.22 12.34
CA ALA A 67 -0.39 16.49 11.72
C ALA A 67 1.03 16.42 11.09
N ALA A 68 1.47 15.24 10.66
CA ALA A 68 2.83 15.06 10.14
C ALA A 68 2.95 15.65 8.72
N GLU A 69 3.93 16.53 8.52
CA GLU A 69 4.28 17.05 7.21
C GLU A 69 5.25 16.11 6.49
N PHE A 70 4.94 15.76 5.23
CA PHE A 70 5.75 14.85 4.42
C PHE A 70 6.39 15.59 3.26
N THR A 71 7.72 15.44 3.13
CA THR A 71 8.54 16.12 2.13
C THR A 71 9.56 15.16 1.52
N ALA A 72 10.35 15.61 0.54
CA ALA A 72 11.46 14.81 -0.01
C ALA A 72 12.49 14.39 1.06
N GLN A 73 12.64 15.22 2.10
CA GLN A 73 13.54 15.01 3.23
C GLN A 73 12.90 14.18 4.35
N ARG A 74 11.57 14.03 4.34
CA ARG A 74 10.80 13.24 5.31
C ARG A 74 9.66 12.52 4.60
N PRO A 75 9.97 11.51 3.76
CA PRO A 75 8.96 10.88 2.93
C PRO A 75 8.03 9.98 3.74
N LEU A 76 6.79 9.85 3.26
CA LEU A 76 5.86 8.82 3.70
C LEU A 76 6.20 7.48 3.00
N GLY A 77 6.48 6.44 3.78
CA GLY A 77 6.76 5.09 3.27
C GLY A 77 5.47 4.35 2.93
N LEU A 78 5.34 3.83 1.71
CA LEU A 78 4.18 3.08 1.23
C LEU A 78 4.53 1.59 1.19
N VAL A 79 4.05 0.83 2.17
CA VAL A 79 4.33 -0.62 2.27
C VAL A 79 3.21 -1.39 1.57
N SER A 80 3.55 -1.97 0.41
CA SER A 80 2.61 -2.76 -0.40
C SER A 80 3.35 -3.67 -1.39
N HIS A 81 2.64 -4.64 -1.97
CA HIS A 81 3.17 -5.40 -3.10
C HIS A 81 3.49 -4.48 -4.30
N PRO A 82 4.53 -4.79 -5.09
CA PRO A 82 4.97 -3.96 -6.21
C PRO A 82 3.84 -3.54 -7.16
N TRP A 83 3.00 -4.49 -7.57
CA TRP A 83 1.89 -4.25 -8.50
C TRP A 83 0.80 -3.29 -7.98
N HIS A 84 0.73 -3.09 -6.66
CA HIS A 84 -0.19 -2.13 -6.04
C HIS A 84 0.41 -0.74 -5.88
N LEU A 85 1.74 -0.60 -5.87
CA LEU A 85 2.40 0.68 -5.57
C LEU A 85 1.96 1.82 -6.49
N PRO A 86 1.80 1.65 -7.82
CA PRO A 86 1.30 2.73 -8.68
C PRO A 86 -0.09 3.23 -8.28
N ARG A 87 -0.98 2.30 -7.90
CA ARG A 87 -2.33 2.62 -7.43
C ARG A 87 -2.28 3.34 -6.08
N VAL A 88 -1.46 2.84 -5.17
CA VAL A 88 -1.30 3.40 -3.82
C VAL A 88 -0.73 4.82 -3.89
N ARG A 89 0.28 5.07 -4.72
CA ARG A 89 0.83 6.42 -4.95
C ARG A 89 -0.22 7.38 -5.51
N LEU A 90 -1.07 6.91 -6.43
CA LEU A 90 -2.19 7.70 -6.94
C LEU A 90 -3.19 8.07 -5.83
N LEU A 91 -3.52 7.11 -4.97
CA LEU A 91 -4.43 7.36 -3.84
C LEU A 91 -3.79 8.31 -2.81
N ALA A 92 -2.51 8.16 -2.51
CA ALA A 92 -1.78 9.08 -1.64
C ALA A 92 -1.79 10.52 -2.20
N ALA A 93 -1.59 10.69 -3.51
CA ALA A 93 -1.70 11.99 -4.17
C ALA A 93 -3.10 12.59 -4.07
N ARG A 94 -4.15 11.77 -4.20
CA ARG A 94 -5.53 12.26 -4.17
C ARG A 94 -6.08 12.53 -2.79
N VAL A 95 -5.75 11.66 -1.83
CA VAL A 95 -6.32 11.70 -0.48
C VAL A 95 -5.47 12.57 0.44
N LEU A 96 -4.15 12.55 0.27
CA LEU A 96 -3.20 13.24 1.14
C LEU A 96 -2.51 14.43 0.45
N GLY A 97 -2.73 14.65 -0.85
CA GLY A 97 -2.02 15.69 -1.61
C GLY A 97 -0.53 15.41 -1.85
N LEU A 98 -0.04 14.22 -1.49
CA LEU A 98 1.39 13.88 -1.52
C LEU A 98 1.82 13.33 -2.88
N SER A 99 2.94 13.79 -3.41
CA SER A 99 3.45 13.28 -4.70
C SER A 99 4.96 13.29 -4.78
N GLY A 100 5.49 12.64 -5.83
CA GLY A 100 6.91 12.66 -6.15
C GLY A 100 7.79 12.13 -4.98
N PRO A 101 8.87 12.85 -4.62
CA PRO A 101 9.83 12.40 -3.63
C PRO A 101 9.30 12.43 -2.18
N ALA A 102 8.13 13.01 -1.91
CA ALA A 102 7.47 12.92 -0.61
C ALA A 102 6.89 11.52 -0.33
N LEU A 103 6.89 10.63 -1.31
CA LEU A 103 6.45 9.23 -1.18
C LEU A 103 7.60 8.28 -1.49
N ALA A 104 7.95 7.44 -0.52
CA ALA A 104 8.93 6.37 -0.66
C ALA A 104 8.22 5.02 -0.80
N ASP A 105 8.57 4.24 -1.81
CA ASP A 105 8.01 2.91 -2.00
C ASP A 105 8.76 1.89 -1.14
N VAL A 106 8.03 1.07 -0.39
CA VAL A 106 8.58 -0.03 0.40
C VAL A 106 7.95 -1.33 -0.12
N PRO A 107 8.56 -1.95 -1.15
CA PRO A 107 7.98 -3.12 -1.80
C PRO A 107 8.09 -4.36 -0.90
N VAL A 108 7.03 -5.17 -0.91
CA VAL A 108 7.08 -6.55 -0.39
C VAL A 108 7.98 -7.39 -1.29
N THR A 109 8.94 -8.12 -0.69
CA THR A 109 9.91 -8.99 -1.39
C THR A 109 9.55 -10.48 -1.37
N ALA A 110 8.46 -10.86 -0.70
CA ALA A 110 7.94 -12.22 -0.75
C ALA A 110 7.63 -12.65 -2.20
N PRO A 111 7.79 -13.95 -2.56
CA PRO A 111 7.61 -14.44 -3.92
C PRO A 111 6.31 -13.94 -4.55
N ASP A 112 6.44 -13.29 -5.70
CA ASP A 112 5.32 -12.62 -6.37
C ASP A 112 4.34 -13.67 -6.94
N PRO A 113 3.05 -13.64 -6.58
CA PRO A 113 2.07 -14.48 -7.27
C PRO A 113 1.77 -14.00 -8.71
N VAL A 114 2.36 -12.89 -9.17
CA VAL A 114 1.98 -12.21 -10.41
C VAL A 114 3.22 -11.88 -11.30
N PRO A 115 3.26 -12.35 -12.57
CA PRO A 115 4.37 -12.04 -13.49
C PRO A 115 4.54 -10.55 -13.85
N VAL A 116 5.78 -10.10 -14.11
CA VAL A 116 6.18 -8.71 -14.45
C VAL A 116 5.34 -8.05 -15.55
N ARG A 117 4.90 -8.78 -16.58
CA ARG A 117 4.03 -8.22 -17.64
C ARG A 117 2.67 -7.73 -17.09
N ARG A 118 2.14 -8.38 -16.06
CA ARG A 118 0.89 -7.98 -15.39
C ARG A 118 1.08 -6.74 -14.52
N GLU A 119 2.30 -6.40 -14.10
CA GLU A 119 2.60 -5.14 -13.38
C GLU A 119 2.35 -3.90 -14.27
N ARG A 120 2.84 -3.93 -15.52
CA ARG A 120 2.57 -2.86 -16.51
C ARG A 120 1.08 -2.73 -16.81
N ALA A 121 0.40 -3.86 -16.98
CA ALA A 121 -1.04 -3.90 -17.18
C ALA A 121 -1.81 -3.33 -15.97
N ALA A 122 -1.41 -3.68 -14.75
CA ALA A 122 -2.01 -3.16 -13.51
C ALA A 122 -1.83 -1.64 -13.36
N ARG A 123 -0.68 -1.10 -13.75
CA ARG A 123 -0.42 0.34 -13.78
C ARG A 123 -1.34 1.05 -14.77
N ALA A 124 -1.48 0.53 -15.98
CA ALA A 124 -2.39 1.07 -16.99
C ALA A 124 -3.85 0.98 -16.52
N PHE A 125 -4.25 -0.18 -16.01
CA PHE A 125 -5.60 -0.43 -15.50
C PHE A 125 -5.96 0.48 -14.32
N SER A 126 -5.01 0.75 -13.42
CA SER A 126 -5.24 1.69 -12.32
C SER A 126 -5.41 3.13 -12.83
N ARG A 127 -4.58 3.59 -13.77
CA ARG A 127 -4.71 4.95 -14.34
C ARG A 127 -6.05 5.14 -15.06
N ILE A 128 -6.46 4.15 -15.86
CA ILE A 128 -7.74 4.17 -16.58
C ILE A 128 -8.90 4.05 -15.59
N GLY A 129 -8.81 3.06 -14.70
CA GLY A 129 -9.85 2.76 -13.73
C GLY A 129 -10.19 3.96 -12.86
N PHE A 130 -9.19 4.74 -12.46
CA PHE A 130 -9.35 5.93 -11.62
C PHE A 130 -9.39 7.26 -12.39
N LEU A 131 -9.42 7.25 -13.73
CA LEU A 131 -9.51 8.47 -14.53
C LEU A 131 -10.81 9.23 -14.23
N GLY A 132 -10.75 10.56 -14.11
CA GLY A 132 -11.91 11.42 -13.87
C GLY A 132 -12.51 11.35 -12.46
N VAL A 133 -12.04 10.44 -11.60
CA VAL A 133 -12.52 10.32 -10.22
C VAL A 133 -11.92 11.43 -9.35
N ARG A 134 -12.78 12.28 -8.77
CA ARG A 134 -12.38 13.44 -7.95
C ARG A 134 -12.80 13.36 -6.48
N THR A 135 -13.73 12.47 -6.11
CA THR A 135 -14.17 12.32 -4.71
C THR A 135 -13.67 11.01 -4.08
N PRO A 136 -13.50 10.97 -2.75
CA PRO A 136 -13.12 9.76 -2.03
C PRO A 136 -14.11 8.59 -2.23
N GLU A 137 -15.41 8.87 -2.22
CA GLU A 137 -16.47 7.86 -2.33
C GLU A 137 -16.49 7.26 -3.74
N ALA A 138 -16.28 8.09 -4.76
CA ALA A 138 -16.16 7.63 -6.14
C ALA A 138 -14.90 6.76 -6.33
N SER A 139 -13.81 7.07 -5.61
CA SER A 139 -12.60 6.24 -5.60
C SER A 139 -12.86 4.87 -4.98
N LEU A 140 -13.55 4.80 -3.84
CA LEU A 140 -13.92 3.54 -3.19
C LEU A 140 -14.87 2.69 -4.06
N ARG A 141 -15.88 3.29 -4.69
CA ARG A 141 -16.79 2.56 -5.60
C ARG A 141 -16.03 1.96 -6.77
N ARG A 142 -15.13 2.73 -7.37
CA ARG A 142 -14.33 2.32 -8.52
C ARG A 142 -13.32 1.25 -8.14
N GLU A 143 -12.68 1.38 -6.99
CA GLU A 143 -11.79 0.37 -6.42
C GLU A 143 -12.50 -0.97 -6.25
N ARG A 144 -13.68 -0.99 -5.61
CA ARG A 144 -14.49 -2.20 -5.47
C ARG A 144 -14.90 -2.82 -6.81
N ALA A 145 -15.11 -2.01 -7.84
CA ALA A 145 -15.42 -2.51 -9.19
C ALA A 145 -14.19 -3.13 -9.86
N LEU A 146 -13.03 -2.48 -9.76
CA LEU A 146 -11.76 -2.98 -10.29
C LEU A 146 -11.32 -4.26 -9.59
N THR A 147 -11.46 -4.36 -8.27
CA THR A 147 -11.16 -5.58 -7.50
C THR A 147 -12.07 -6.73 -7.93
N ARG A 148 -13.39 -6.49 -8.07
CA ARG A 148 -14.33 -7.50 -8.58
C ARG A 148 -14.01 -7.95 -10.01
N ALA A 149 -13.59 -7.02 -10.88
CA ALA A 149 -13.18 -7.35 -12.23
C ALA A 149 -11.88 -8.18 -12.24
N ALA A 150 -10.89 -7.81 -11.42
CA ALA A 150 -9.64 -8.55 -11.28
C ALA A 150 -9.89 -9.96 -10.73
N ASP A 151 -10.75 -10.12 -9.72
CA ASP A 151 -11.12 -11.44 -9.18
C ASP A 151 -11.87 -12.29 -10.21
N ARG A 152 -12.69 -11.68 -11.08
CA ARG A 152 -13.37 -12.38 -12.17
C ARG A 152 -12.38 -12.85 -13.23
N ILE A 153 -11.41 -12.00 -13.62
CA ILE A 153 -10.37 -12.34 -14.59
C ILE A 153 -9.41 -13.40 -14.02
N GLY A 154 -9.04 -13.30 -12.75
CA GLY A 154 -8.21 -14.27 -12.05
C GLY A 154 -8.86 -15.66 -11.94
N ARG A 155 -10.20 -15.73 -11.86
CA ARG A 155 -10.95 -16.99 -11.94
C ARG A 155 -11.01 -17.58 -13.35
N LEU A 156 -10.84 -16.77 -14.39
CA LEU A 156 -10.88 -17.19 -15.80
C LEU A 156 -9.50 -17.53 -16.38
N THR A 157 -8.41 -17.24 -15.66
CA THR A 157 -7.07 -17.65 -16.06
C THR A 157 -6.64 -18.84 -15.20
N PRO A 158 -6.51 -20.06 -15.77
CA PRO A 158 -5.96 -21.18 -15.04
C PRO A 158 -4.56 -20.81 -14.54
N ARG A 159 -4.26 -21.12 -13.29
CA ARG A 159 -2.87 -21.17 -12.80
C ARG A 159 -2.15 -22.22 -13.65
N ARG A 160 -1.34 -21.77 -14.59
CA ARG A 160 -0.27 -22.57 -15.19
C ARG A 160 1.03 -22.25 -14.46
#